data_AF-A0A7S3B4Q3-F1
#
_entry.id   AF-A0A7S3B4Q3-F1
#
_cell.length_a   1.000
_cell.length_b   1.000
_cell.length_c   1.000
_cell.angle_alpha   90.00
_cell.angle_beta   90.00
_cell.angle_gamma   90.00
#
_symmetry.space_group_name_H-M   'P 1'
#
loop_
_entity.id
_entity.type
_entity.pdbx_description
1 polymer ?
#
loop_
_entity_poly.entity_id
_entity_poly.type
_entity_poly.pdbx_seq_one_letter_code
_entity_poly.pdbx_strand_id
1 'polypeptide(L)'
;RPANPAAQVESLRALLVSLATALDTPSVVRTIEEGIPQYMTAETGDVAEQFRCFLLESGLPETSLCVEVLKCIHQEMIFPAVWGLRNSIYTVLPYRDLKGEWRIQVEISDHAIKVTHSKWEQTQDYDATQFFKFRWRLTLTFDRCMRSLEHATVSVIDYEWGNATSDERKRVAAAVLKPWLAPGVLYKRVYQALEPSFAQQAVS
;
A
#
# COMPACT_ATOMS: atom_id res chain seq x y z
N ARG A 1 -17.77 -9.04 1.69
CA ARG A 1 -18.06 -10.18 2.60
C ARG A 1 -18.05 -9.60 4.01
N PRO A 2 -19.12 -9.70 4.82
CA PRO A 2 -19.03 -9.27 6.21
C PRO A 2 -17.89 -10.08 6.84
N ALA A 3 -16.95 -9.37 7.46
CA ALA A 3 -15.77 -10.00 8.01
C ALA A 3 -16.20 -10.89 9.17
N ASN A 4 -15.77 -12.15 9.17
CA ASN A 4 -15.97 -13.05 10.30
C ASN A 4 -15.03 -12.55 11.43
N PRO A 5 -15.55 -12.05 12.57
CA PRO A 5 -14.71 -11.51 13.63
C PRO A 5 -13.64 -12.50 14.10
N ALA A 6 -14.01 -13.78 14.25
CA ALA A 6 -13.07 -14.84 14.60
C ALA A 6 -11.90 -14.96 13.61
N ALA A 7 -12.19 -14.88 12.31
CA ALA A 7 -11.15 -14.95 11.28
C ALA A 7 -10.25 -13.69 11.26
N GLN A 8 -10.80 -12.53 11.62
CA GLN A 8 -10.01 -11.30 11.74
C GLN A 8 -9.09 -11.35 12.96
N VAL A 9 -9.60 -11.78 14.12
CA VAL A 9 -8.81 -11.96 15.34
C VAL A 9 -7.67 -12.96 15.08
N GLU A 10 -7.94 -14.09 14.44
CA GLU A 10 -6.89 -15.06 14.12
C GLU A 10 -5.86 -14.50 13.13
N SER A 11 -6.30 -13.73 12.13
CA SER A 11 -5.39 -13.07 11.18
C SER A 11 -4.50 -12.03 11.87
N LEU A 12 -5.06 -11.24 12.79
CA LEU A 12 -4.31 -10.27 13.59
C LEU A 12 -3.32 -10.98 14.51
N ARG A 13 -3.73 -12.03 15.21
CA ARG A 13 -2.85 -12.87 16.02
C ARG A 13 -1.69 -13.42 15.21
N ALA A 14 -1.97 -14.06 14.08
CA ALA A 14 -0.94 -14.64 13.23
C ALA A 14 0.06 -13.58 12.74
N LEU A 15 -0.43 -12.40 12.35
CA LEU A 15 0.41 -11.27 11.94
C LEU A 15 1.32 -10.80 13.09
N LEU A 16 0.75 -10.48 14.24
CA LEU A 16 1.47 -9.92 15.39
C LEU A 16 2.52 -10.89 15.93
N VAL A 17 2.17 -12.18 16.06
CA VAL A 17 3.11 -13.23 16.50
C VAL A 17 4.22 -13.40 15.47
N SER A 18 3.91 -13.40 14.18
CA SER A 18 4.94 -13.51 13.13
C SER A 18 5.92 -12.34 13.14
N LEU A 19 5.41 -11.11 13.28
CA LEU A 19 6.23 -9.91 13.38
C LEU A 19 7.10 -9.92 14.64
N ALA A 20 6.49 -10.16 15.82
CA ALA A 20 7.22 -10.16 17.09
C ALA A 20 8.26 -11.29 17.15
N THR A 21 7.98 -12.47 16.59
CA THR A 21 8.95 -13.56 16.52
C THR A 21 10.16 -13.20 15.66
N ALA A 22 9.94 -12.44 14.58
CA ALA A 22 11.00 -12.06 13.65
C ALA A 22 11.78 -10.79 14.07
N LEU A 23 11.18 -9.95 14.92
CA LEU A 23 11.69 -8.60 15.20
C LEU A 23 12.00 -8.33 16.67
N ASP A 24 11.33 -9.01 17.60
CA ASP A 24 11.35 -8.69 19.02
C ASP A 24 11.85 -9.85 19.89
N THR A 25 11.81 -9.64 21.20
CA THR A 25 12.16 -10.66 22.19
C THR A 25 11.01 -11.64 22.46
N PRO A 26 11.31 -12.85 22.99
CA PRO A 26 10.27 -13.80 23.40
C PRO A 26 9.29 -13.25 24.46
N SER A 27 9.67 -12.18 25.18
CA SER A 27 8.75 -11.51 26.10
C SER A 27 7.58 -10.85 25.35
N VAL A 28 7.86 -10.16 24.24
CA VAL A 28 6.85 -9.48 23.44
C VAL A 28 5.88 -10.49 22.83
N VAL A 29 6.39 -11.61 22.33
CA VAL A 29 5.56 -12.71 21.79
C VAL A 29 4.58 -13.21 22.86
N ARG A 30 5.06 -13.47 24.09
CA ARG A 30 4.20 -13.90 25.20
C ARG A 30 3.13 -12.86 25.55
N THR A 31 3.50 -11.58 25.62
CA THR A 31 2.53 -10.50 25.85
C THR A 31 1.41 -10.50 24.81
N ILE A 32 1.75 -10.74 23.53
CA ILE A 32 0.76 -10.84 22.45
C ILE A 32 -0.13 -12.07 22.63
N GLU A 33 0.46 -13.24 22.86
CA GLU A 33 -0.29 -14.49 22.99
C GLU A 33 -1.21 -14.52 24.21
N GLU A 34 -0.80 -13.93 25.32
CA GLU A 34 -1.59 -13.82 26.55
C GLU A 34 -2.63 -12.69 26.47
N GLY A 35 -2.28 -11.57 25.82
CA GLY A 35 -3.16 -10.40 25.72
C GLY A 35 -4.29 -10.58 24.72
N ILE A 36 -4.06 -11.20 23.55
CA ILE A 36 -5.11 -11.31 22.52
C ILE A 36 -6.40 -11.97 23.06
N PRO A 37 -6.36 -13.11 23.77
CA PRO A 37 -7.57 -13.71 24.33
C PRO A 37 -8.28 -12.83 25.38
N GLN A 38 -7.55 -11.92 26.05
CA GLN A 38 -8.10 -11.04 27.08
C GLN A 38 -8.82 -9.83 26.48
N TYR A 39 -8.27 -9.27 25.40
CA TYR A 39 -8.75 -8.01 24.82
C TYR A 39 -9.61 -8.21 23.57
N MET A 40 -9.47 -9.34 22.87
CA MET A 40 -10.10 -9.59 21.58
C MET A 40 -10.96 -10.85 21.63
N THR A 41 -12.26 -10.67 21.89
CA THR A 41 -13.23 -11.78 21.94
C THR A 41 -13.91 -11.95 20.59
N ALA A 42 -13.93 -13.19 20.09
CA ALA A 42 -14.58 -13.52 18.81
C ALA A 42 -16.12 -13.47 18.85
N GLU A 43 -16.71 -13.24 20.03
CA GLU A 43 -18.14 -13.36 20.30
C GLU A 43 -18.91 -12.03 20.21
N THR A 44 -18.25 -10.88 20.40
CA THR A 44 -18.90 -9.57 20.48
C THR A 44 -18.13 -8.49 19.73
N GLY A 45 -18.82 -7.79 18.82
CA GLY A 45 -18.50 -6.39 18.50
C GLY A 45 -17.19 -6.09 17.76
N ASP A 46 -16.97 -4.79 17.58
CA ASP A 46 -16.00 -4.17 16.69
C ASP A 46 -14.54 -4.58 16.97
N VAL A 47 -14.01 -5.49 16.14
CA VAL A 47 -12.62 -5.98 16.22
C VAL A 47 -11.60 -4.85 16.16
N ALA A 48 -11.90 -3.74 15.48
CA ALA A 48 -10.98 -2.61 15.40
C ALA A 48 -10.82 -1.91 16.75
N GLU A 49 -11.93 -1.72 17.48
CA GLU A 49 -11.89 -1.12 18.82
C GLU A 49 -11.23 -2.05 19.84
N GLN A 50 -11.51 -3.36 19.76
CA GLN A 50 -10.82 -4.36 20.60
C GLN A 50 -9.31 -4.36 20.36
N PHE A 51 -8.90 -4.31 19.09
CA PHE A 51 -7.50 -4.25 18.72
C PHE A 51 -6.84 -2.95 19.22
N ARG A 52 -7.56 -1.83 19.18
CA ARG A 52 -7.10 -0.56 19.76
C ARG A 52 -6.88 -0.68 21.27
N CYS A 53 -7.82 -1.27 22.00
CA CYS A 53 -7.66 -1.51 23.44
C CYS A 53 -6.46 -2.41 23.75
N PHE A 54 -6.30 -3.51 22.99
CA PHE A 54 -5.14 -4.38 23.09
C PHE A 54 -3.82 -3.61 22.92
N LEU A 55 -3.70 -2.78 21.88
CA LEU A 55 -2.47 -2.01 21.64
C LEU A 55 -2.15 -1.01 22.76
N LEU A 56 -3.17 -0.48 23.43
CA LEU A 56 -3.00 0.53 24.49
C LEU A 56 -2.79 -0.07 25.87
N GLU A 57 -3.36 -1.24 26.16
CA GLU A 57 -3.46 -1.76 27.53
C GLU A 57 -2.70 -3.08 27.76
N SER A 58 -2.29 -3.79 26.71
CA SER A 58 -1.61 -5.09 26.84
C SER A 58 -0.22 -5.05 27.49
N GLY A 59 0.37 -3.86 27.65
CA GLY A 59 1.74 -3.70 28.13
C GLY A 59 2.80 -3.96 27.06
N LEU A 60 2.42 -3.95 25.78
CA LEU A 60 3.38 -3.96 24.67
C LEU A 60 4.32 -2.74 24.77
N PRO A 61 5.66 -2.93 24.76
CA PRO A 61 6.59 -1.83 24.80
C PRO A 61 6.44 -0.94 23.55
N GLU A 62 6.40 0.38 23.73
CA GLU A 62 6.39 1.31 22.58
C GLU A 62 7.65 1.18 21.70
N THR A 63 8.73 0.67 22.27
CA THR A 63 10.00 0.41 21.59
C THR A 63 10.05 -0.93 20.84
N SER A 64 8.96 -1.71 20.86
CA SER A 64 8.86 -2.95 20.09
C SER A 64 8.93 -2.65 18.59
N LEU A 65 9.77 -3.41 17.89
CA LEU A 65 9.89 -3.28 16.44
C LEU A 65 8.61 -3.73 15.72
N CYS A 66 7.88 -4.70 16.28
CA CYS A 66 6.53 -5.04 15.82
C CYS A 66 5.60 -3.81 15.88
N VAL A 67 5.61 -3.05 16.98
CA VAL A 67 4.81 -1.83 17.12
C VAL A 67 5.24 -0.75 16.11
N GLU A 68 6.54 -0.58 15.89
CA GLU A 68 7.06 0.34 14.85
C GLU A 68 6.61 -0.05 13.44
N VAL A 69 6.60 -1.35 13.10
CA VAL A 69 6.03 -1.82 11.83
C VAL A 69 4.53 -1.50 11.76
N LEU A 70 3.76 -1.75 12.81
CA LEU A 70 2.31 -1.47 12.83
C LEU A 70 2.01 0.02 12.60
N LYS A 71 2.82 0.93 13.16
CA LYS A 71 2.70 2.37 12.88
C LYS A 71 2.81 2.67 11.39
N CYS A 72 3.74 2.02 10.69
CA CYS A 72 3.95 2.20 9.25
C CYS A 72 2.78 1.69 8.41
N ILE A 73 1.99 0.74 8.91
CA ILE A 73 0.84 0.14 8.21
C ILE A 73 -0.37 1.10 8.19
N HIS A 74 -0.40 2.11 9.09
CA HIS A 74 -1.53 3.03 9.24
C HIS A 74 -1.75 3.96 8.02
N GLN A 75 -3.02 4.21 7.67
CA GLN A 75 -3.37 4.99 6.47
C GLN A 75 -2.89 6.44 6.50
N GLU A 76 -2.83 7.07 7.67
CA GLU A 76 -2.41 8.46 7.75
C GLU A 76 -0.91 8.63 7.50
N MET A 77 -0.12 7.57 7.75
CA MET A 77 1.32 7.59 7.48
C MET A 77 1.66 7.64 5.99
N ILE A 78 0.81 7.06 5.13
CA ILE A 78 1.09 7.00 3.69
C ILE A 78 0.78 8.31 2.97
N PHE A 79 -0.09 9.15 3.53
CA PHE A 79 -0.65 10.30 2.83
C PHE A 79 0.40 11.32 2.38
N PRO A 80 1.36 11.76 3.23
CA PRO A 80 2.40 12.69 2.82
C PRO A 80 3.24 12.16 1.66
N ALA A 81 3.52 10.86 1.65
CA ALA A 81 4.35 10.24 0.62
C ALA A 81 3.62 10.18 -0.74
N VAL A 82 2.32 9.87 -0.75
CA VAL A 82 1.55 9.75 -2.01
C VAL A 82 0.92 11.07 -2.47
N TRP A 83 1.01 12.13 -1.68
CA TRP A 83 0.41 13.44 -1.99
C TRP A 83 0.88 14.03 -3.32
N GLY A 84 2.18 13.95 -3.62
CA GLY A 84 2.73 14.45 -4.89
C GLY A 84 2.14 13.72 -6.09
N LEU A 85 2.04 12.39 -6.00
CA LEU A 85 1.41 11.55 -7.03
C LEU A 85 -0.06 11.90 -7.18
N ARG A 86 -0.78 12.04 -6.07
CA ARG A 86 -2.20 12.39 -6.08
C ARG A 86 -2.43 13.73 -6.77
N ASN A 87 -1.70 14.77 -6.39
CA ASN A 87 -1.87 16.10 -7.00
C ASN A 87 -1.52 16.12 -8.49
N SER A 88 -0.48 15.39 -8.88
CA SER A 88 -0.07 15.30 -10.29
C SER A 88 -1.12 14.60 -11.15
N ILE A 89 -1.79 13.56 -10.64
CA ILE A 89 -2.73 12.77 -11.43
C ILE A 89 -4.14 13.34 -11.33
N TYR A 90 -4.63 13.59 -10.12
CA TYR A 90 -6.04 13.89 -9.84
C TYR A 90 -6.50 15.22 -10.45
N THR A 91 -5.60 16.19 -10.59
CA THR A 91 -5.90 17.50 -11.19
C THR A 91 -6.25 17.43 -12.67
N VAL A 92 -5.72 16.42 -13.38
CA VAL A 92 -5.98 16.19 -14.81
C VAL A 92 -6.95 15.04 -15.02
N LEU A 93 -6.86 14.00 -14.19
CA LEU A 93 -7.56 12.74 -14.33
C LEU A 93 -8.18 12.33 -12.98
N PRO A 94 -9.40 12.81 -12.67
CA PRO A 94 -10.08 12.41 -11.45
C PRO A 94 -10.27 10.88 -11.39
N TYR A 95 -9.89 10.31 -10.25
CA TYR A 95 -9.96 8.88 -9.98
C TYR A 95 -10.53 8.62 -8.59
N ARG A 96 -10.88 7.38 -8.32
CA ARG A 96 -11.44 6.90 -7.06
C ARG A 96 -10.81 5.57 -6.66
N ASP A 97 -10.85 5.33 -5.36
CA ASP A 97 -10.44 4.10 -4.72
C ASP A 97 -11.17 2.88 -5.29
N LEU A 98 -10.41 1.85 -5.67
CA LEU A 98 -10.95 0.52 -5.94
C LEU A 98 -11.02 -0.27 -4.63
N LYS A 99 -12.25 -0.52 -4.14
CA LYS A 99 -12.48 -1.17 -2.85
C LYS A 99 -11.83 -2.55 -2.79
N GLY A 100 -11.09 -2.81 -1.70
CA GLY A 100 -10.48 -4.12 -1.45
C GLY A 100 -9.19 -4.39 -2.21
N GLU A 101 -8.60 -3.41 -2.88
CA GLU A 101 -7.34 -3.55 -3.63
C GLU A 101 -6.10 -3.06 -2.87
N TRP A 102 -6.28 -2.54 -1.65
CA TRP A 102 -5.14 -2.17 -0.83
C TRP A 102 -4.44 -3.41 -0.30
N ARG A 103 -3.15 -3.51 -0.57
CA ARG A 103 -2.25 -4.58 -0.10
C ARG A 103 -1.08 -3.95 0.65
N ILE A 104 -0.68 -4.63 1.71
CA ILE A 104 0.47 -4.26 2.53
C ILE A 104 1.36 -5.50 2.60
N GLN A 105 2.65 -5.29 2.40
CA GLN A 105 3.67 -6.33 2.46
C GLN A 105 4.79 -5.84 3.37
N VAL A 106 5.18 -6.69 4.31
CA VAL A 106 6.33 -6.45 5.19
C VAL A 106 7.40 -7.48 4.85
N GLU A 107 8.57 -7.02 4.45
CA GLU A 107 9.73 -7.87 4.18
C GLU A 107 10.80 -7.60 5.25
N ILE A 108 11.23 -8.67 5.91
CA ILE A 108 12.24 -8.62 6.96
C ILE A 108 13.47 -9.37 6.44
N SER A 109 14.61 -8.69 6.44
CA SER A 109 15.90 -9.25 6.05
C SER A 109 16.93 -8.99 7.15
N ASP A 110 18.13 -9.54 7.02
CA ASP A 110 19.21 -9.34 8.00
C ASP A 110 19.66 -7.87 8.10
N HIS A 111 19.47 -7.09 7.04
CA HIS A 111 19.98 -5.71 6.96
C HIS A 111 18.91 -4.63 7.05
N ALA A 112 17.67 -4.95 6.64
CA ALA A 112 16.63 -3.95 6.48
C ALA A 112 15.23 -4.51 6.71
N ILE A 113 14.31 -3.62 7.06
CA ILE A 113 12.86 -3.88 7.10
C ILE A 113 12.20 -3.01 6.05
N LYS A 114 11.41 -3.63 5.17
CA LYS A 114 10.66 -2.93 4.12
C LYS A 114 9.17 -3.06 4.36
N VAL A 115 8.49 -1.92 4.39
CA VAL A 115 7.02 -1.84 4.44
C VAL A 115 6.54 -1.29 3.11
N THR A 116 5.81 -2.10 2.35
CA THR A 116 5.31 -1.77 1.03
C THR A 116 3.79 -1.71 1.03
N HIS A 117 3.24 -0.56 0.66
CA HIS A 117 1.82 -0.39 0.37
C HIS A 117 1.62 -0.39 -1.14
N SER A 118 0.56 -1.04 -1.62
CA SER A 118 0.14 -0.91 -3.01
C SER A 118 -1.37 -0.92 -3.13
N LYS A 119 -1.90 -0.19 -4.10
CA LYS A 119 -3.35 -0.04 -4.27
C LYS A 119 -3.69 0.29 -5.71
N TRP A 120 -4.77 -0.32 -6.19
CA TRP A 120 -5.39 0.08 -7.45
C TRP A 120 -6.33 1.27 -7.24
N GLU A 121 -6.23 2.21 -8.16
CA GLU A 121 -7.10 3.36 -8.33
C GLU A 121 -7.75 3.27 -9.71
N GLN A 122 -8.99 3.75 -9.85
CA GLN A 122 -9.69 3.72 -11.12
C GLN A 122 -10.34 5.06 -11.44
N THR A 123 -10.61 5.32 -12.71
CA THR A 123 -11.31 6.53 -13.14
C THR A 123 -12.65 6.70 -12.42
N GLN A 124 -13.00 7.95 -12.09
CA GLN A 124 -14.28 8.27 -11.46
C GLN A 124 -15.43 8.33 -12.48
N ASP A 125 -15.12 8.66 -13.73
CA ASP A 125 -16.05 8.73 -14.86
C ASP A 125 -16.72 7.39 -15.15
N TYR A 126 -17.99 7.45 -15.55
CA TYR A 126 -18.81 6.30 -15.94
C TYR A 126 -18.77 6.05 -17.46
N ASP A 127 -18.29 7.01 -18.25
CA ASP A 127 -18.06 6.81 -19.68
C ASP A 127 -16.94 5.79 -19.91
N ALA A 128 -17.28 4.70 -20.60
CA ALA A 128 -16.35 3.63 -20.94
C ALA A 128 -15.16 4.14 -21.79
N THR A 129 -15.33 5.23 -22.54
CA THR A 129 -14.24 5.85 -23.31
C THR A 129 -13.20 6.55 -22.43
N GLN A 130 -13.56 6.89 -21.20
CA GLN A 130 -12.70 7.58 -20.23
C GLN A 130 -11.99 6.63 -19.27
N PHE A 131 -12.36 5.35 -19.28
CA PHE A 131 -11.90 4.37 -18.31
C PHE A 131 -10.39 4.14 -18.36
N PHE A 132 -9.74 4.26 -17.20
CA PHE A 132 -8.43 3.69 -16.91
C PHE A 132 -8.34 3.33 -15.43
N LYS A 133 -7.42 2.43 -15.09
CA LYS A 133 -7.02 2.18 -13.71
C LYS A 133 -5.51 2.06 -13.62
N PHE A 134 -4.94 2.40 -12.48
CA PHE A 134 -3.51 2.31 -12.24
C PHE A 134 -3.23 1.81 -10.83
N ARG A 135 -2.08 1.16 -10.64
CA ARG A 135 -1.63 0.67 -9.36
C ARG A 135 -0.40 1.46 -8.93
N TRP A 136 -0.50 2.12 -7.79
CA TRP A 136 0.65 2.76 -7.16
C TRP A 136 1.25 1.86 -6.09
N ARG A 137 2.53 2.10 -5.78
CA ARG A 137 3.30 1.47 -4.72
C ARG A 137 4.08 2.54 -3.95
N LEU A 138 3.97 2.49 -2.62
CA LEU A 138 4.87 3.17 -1.69
C LEU A 138 5.71 2.10 -1.01
N THR A 139 7.03 2.22 -1.06
CA THR A 139 7.97 1.36 -0.32
C THR A 139 8.78 2.22 0.63
N LEU A 140 8.67 1.92 1.92
CA LEU A 140 9.48 2.47 3.00
C LEU A 140 10.54 1.42 3.37
N THR A 141 11.81 1.79 3.33
CA THR A 141 12.94 0.94 3.70
C THR A 141 13.63 1.54 4.91
N PHE A 142 13.67 0.78 5.99
CA PHE A 142 14.35 1.14 7.21
C PHE A 142 15.56 0.22 7.43
N ASP A 143 16.50 0.69 8.24
CA ASP A 143 17.53 -0.17 8.80
C ASP A 143 16.90 -1.32 9.62
N ARG A 144 17.71 -2.35 9.92
CA ARG A 144 17.23 -3.55 10.64
C ARG A 144 16.53 -3.25 11.97
N CYS A 145 16.90 -2.14 12.61
CA CYS A 145 16.42 -1.71 13.91
C CYS A 145 15.32 -0.63 13.85
N MET A 146 14.83 -0.30 12.65
CA MET A 146 13.85 0.78 12.41
C MET A 146 14.18 2.13 13.08
N ARG A 147 15.47 2.46 13.23
CA ARG A 147 15.94 3.74 13.78
C ARG A 147 16.03 4.81 12.71
N SER A 148 16.23 4.41 11.46
CA SER A 148 16.36 5.35 10.34
C SER A 148 15.59 4.86 9.12
N LEU A 149 14.81 5.78 8.53
CA LEU A 149 14.24 5.60 7.21
C LEU A 149 15.34 5.86 6.17
N GLU A 150 15.85 4.79 5.55
CA GLU A 150 16.92 4.87 4.56
C GLU A 150 16.40 5.32 3.19
N HIS A 151 15.24 4.78 2.80
CA HIS A 151 14.60 5.09 1.52
C HIS A 151 13.08 5.14 1.63
N ALA A 152 12.48 6.10 0.94
CA ALA A 152 11.04 6.14 0.68
C ALA A 152 10.83 6.36 -0.82
N THR A 153 10.07 5.47 -1.47
CA THR A 153 9.84 5.56 -2.91
C THR A 153 8.38 5.37 -3.23
N VAL A 154 7.84 6.28 -4.05
CA VAL A 154 6.49 6.22 -4.59
C VAL A 154 6.57 6.07 -6.09
N SER A 155 5.81 5.12 -6.63
CA SER A 155 5.76 4.89 -8.07
C SER A 155 4.44 4.27 -8.51
N VAL A 156 4.08 4.46 -9.77
CA VAL A 156 3.07 3.68 -10.47
C VAL A 156 3.74 2.42 -11.00
N ILE A 157 3.27 1.26 -10.58
CA ILE A 157 3.84 -0.05 -10.91
C ILE A 157 3.02 -0.82 -11.95
N ASP A 158 1.81 -0.33 -12.26
CA ASP A 158 0.91 -0.97 -13.23
C ASP A 158 -0.18 0.02 -13.68
N TYR A 159 -0.77 -0.21 -14.86
CA TYR A 159 -1.99 0.46 -15.27
C TYR A 159 -2.67 -0.28 -16.44
N GLU A 160 -3.98 -0.12 -16.56
CA GLU A 160 -4.81 -0.80 -17.54
C GLU A 160 -5.84 0.15 -18.17
N TRP A 161 -6.16 -0.15 -19.43
CA TRP A 161 -7.21 0.50 -20.21
C TRP A 161 -8.44 -0.41 -20.28
N GLY A 162 -9.61 0.20 -20.40
CA GLY A 162 -10.83 -0.49 -20.77
C GLY A 162 -10.84 -0.76 -22.27
N ASN A 163 -11.68 -1.71 -22.70
CA ASN A 163 -11.77 -2.08 -24.11
C ASN A 163 -12.24 -0.91 -25.00
N ALA A 164 -13.03 0.00 -24.46
CA ALA A 164 -13.58 1.16 -25.17
C ALA A 164 -12.80 2.46 -24.94
N THR A 165 -11.70 2.44 -24.16
CA THR A 165 -10.96 3.66 -23.82
C THR A 165 -10.44 4.35 -25.07
N SER A 166 -10.70 5.65 -25.20
CA SER A 166 -10.29 6.43 -26.38
C SER A 166 -8.78 6.61 -26.42
N ASP A 167 -8.22 6.75 -27.62
CA ASP A 167 -6.77 6.95 -27.78
C ASP A 167 -6.29 8.30 -27.27
N GLU A 168 -7.15 9.32 -27.27
CA GLU A 168 -6.90 10.58 -26.60
C GLU A 168 -6.73 10.38 -25.10
N ARG A 169 -7.66 9.63 -24.47
CA ARG A 169 -7.59 9.34 -23.04
C ARG A 169 -6.34 8.56 -22.68
N LYS A 170 -5.98 7.54 -23.46
CA LYS A 170 -4.73 6.77 -23.27
C LYS A 170 -3.50 7.67 -23.32
N ARG A 171 -3.45 8.61 -24.29
CA ARG A 171 -2.34 9.56 -24.43
C ARG A 171 -2.22 10.49 -23.22
N VAL A 172 -3.33 11.10 -22.78
CA VAL A 172 -3.34 11.98 -21.60
C VAL A 172 -2.93 11.23 -20.34
N ALA A 173 -3.51 10.05 -20.10
CA ALA A 173 -3.17 9.21 -18.95
C ALA A 173 -1.70 8.76 -18.96
N ALA A 174 -1.18 8.30 -20.11
CA ALA A 174 0.22 7.94 -20.22
C ALA A 174 1.16 9.13 -19.92
N ALA A 175 0.84 10.33 -20.43
CA ALA A 175 1.64 11.53 -20.18
C ALA A 175 1.68 11.91 -18.70
N VAL A 176 0.53 11.85 -18.01
CA VAL A 176 0.41 12.19 -16.58
C VAL A 176 1.04 11.13 -15.68
N LEU A 177 0.97 9.85 -16.04
CA LEU A 177 1.57 8.76 -15.27
C LEU A 177 3.08 8.66 -15.46
N LYS A 178 3.62 9.11 -16.61
CA LYS A 178 5.04 8.98 -16.99
C LYS A 178 6.04 9.38 -15.90
N PRO A 179 5.90 10.52 -15.19
CA PRO A 179 6.86 10.92 -14.17
C PRO A 179 6.91 9.96 -12.96
N TRP A 180 5.88 9.14 -12.79
CA TRP A 180 5.71 8.26 -11.64
C TRP A 180 6.00 6.80 -11.96
N LEU A 181 6.28 6.44 -13.22
CA LEU A 181 6.52 5.06 -13.61
C LEU A 181 7.78 4.52 -12.92
N ALA A 182 7.65 3.38 -12.25
CA ALA A 182 8.76 2.66 -11.65
C ALA A 182 9.78 2.24 -12.73
N PRO A 183 11.08 2.47 -12.50
CA PRO A 183 12.11 2.01 -13.43
C PRO A 183 12.12 0.47 -13.52
N GLY A 184 12.41 -0.05 -14.71
CA GLY A 184 12.55 -1.49 -14.93
C GLY A 184 11.24 -2.29 -14.98
N VAL A 185 10.08 -1.67 -14.75
CA VAL A 185 8.80 -2.31 -14.99
C VAL A 185 8.51 -2.29 -16.50
N LEU A 186 8.26 -3.47 -17.06
CA LEU A 186 7.84 -3.62 -18.45
C LEU A 186 6.40 -3.17 -18.62
N TYR A 187 6.19 -1.87 -18.76
CA TYR A 187 4.91 -1.35 -19.22
C TYR A 187 4.79 -1.56 -20.72
N LYS A 188 4.58 -2.82 -21.13
CA LYS A 188 4.48 -3.21 -22.54
C LYS A 188 3.47 -2.37 -23.34
N ARG A 189 2.51 -1.73 -22.66
CA ARG A 189 1.48 -0.85 -23.23
C ARG A 189 1.79 0.66 -23.19
N VAL A 190 2.86 1.13 -22.52
CA VAL A 190 3.25 2.58 -22.50
C VAL A 190 3.96 2.90 -23.79
N TYR A 191 5.00 2.13 -24.10
CA TYR A 191 5.91 2.44 -25.19
C TYR A 191 5.21 2.38 -26.54
N GLN A 192 4.33 1.39 -26.75
CA GLN A 192 3.55 1.27 -27.99
C GLN A 192 2.56 2.43 -28.21
N ALA A 193 2.05 3.07 -27.14
CA ALA A 193 1.10 4.17 -27.23
C ALA A 193 1.78 5.56 -27.34
N LEU A 194 3.03 5.68 -26.88
CA LEU A 194 3.82 6.90 -26.98
C LEU A 194 4.62 7.02 -28.28
N GLU A 195 4.89 5.92 -28.98
CA GLU A 195 5.72 5.91 -30.19
C GLU A 195 5.13 6.48 -31.49
N PRO A 196 3.81 6.69 -31.69
CA PRO A 196 3.36 7.29 -32.95
C PRO A 196 3.74 8.77 -33.11
N SER A 197 3.98 9.50 -32.00
CA SER A 197 4.23 10.95 -32.03
C SER A 197 5.69 11.38 -32.00
N PHE A 198 6.65 10.46 -31.85
CA PHE A 198 8.08 10.81 -31.77
C PHE A 198 8.91 10.42 -33.02
N ALA A 199 8.35 9.65 -33.95
CA ALA A 199 9.01 9.38 -35.24
C ALA A 199 9.10 10.63 -36.15
N GLN A 200 8.41 11.73 -35.82
CA GLN A 200 8.43 12.98 -36.62
C GLN A 200 9.26 14.12 -36.02
N GLN A 201 9.90 13.95 -34.86
CA GLN A 201 10.75 15.00 -34.25
C GLN A 201 12.25 14.64 -34.16
N ALA A 202 12.65 13.50 -34.74
CA ALA A 202 14.06 13.13 -34.89
C ALA A 202 14.61 13.27 -36.32
N VAL A 203 13.83 13.84 -37.25
CA VAL A 203 14.27 14.20 -38.60
C VAL A 203 13.74 15.59 -38.95
N SER A 204 14.38 16.61 -38.39
CA SER A 204 14.37 17.99 -38.90
C SER A 204 15.52 18.77 -38.25
#